data_AF-A0A377LVF8-F1
#
_entry.id   AF-A0A377LVF8-F1
#
_cell.length_a   1.000
_cell.length_b   1.000
_cell.length_c   1.000
_cell.angle_alpha   90.00
_cell.angle_beta   90.00
_cell.angle_gamma   90.00
#
_symmetry.space_group_name_H-M   'P 1'
#
loop_
_entity.id
_entity.type
_entity.pdbx_description
1 polymer ?
#
loop_
_entity_poly.entity_id
_entity_poly.type
_entity_poly.pdbx_seq_one_letter_code
_entity_poly.pdbx_strand_id
1 'polypeptide(L)'
;MEWVKTPEWAEQITHVPAQTIRQLARDYATTKPAALIQGWGPQRHNCGERTARGSTLLATLTGNVGVKGGWAAGYGGCANRNLRSVLTCRINPVKAKNIGDELGSGR
;
A
#
# COMPACT_ATOMS: atom_id res chain seq x y z
N MET A 1 1.64 -1.15 -30.80
CA MET A 1 1.26 0.21 -30.40
C MET A 1 1.22 0.24 -28.88
N GLU A 2 2.12 1.04 -28.32
CA GLU A 2 2.79 0.83 -27.04
C GLU A 2 2.00 1.48 -25.89
N TRP A 3 1.20 0.70 -25.16
CA TRP A 3 0.44 1.17 -23.98
C TRP A 3 1.29 1.15 -22.70
N VAL A 4 2.50 1.70 -22.74
CA VAL A 4 3.40 1.72 -21.59
C VAL A 4 2.94 2.78 -20.58
N LYS A 5 2.79 2.37 -19.32
CA LYS A 5 2.36 3.22 -18.22
C LYS A 5 3.54 4.00 -17.62
N THR A 6 4.09 4.92 -18.41
CA THR A 6 5.22 5.75 -17.98
C THR A 6 4.77 6.89 -17.04
N PRO A 7 5.68 7.45 -16.23
CA PRO A 7 5.41 8.69 -15.47
C PRO A 7 5.00 9.86 -16.37
N GLU A 8 5.58 9.98 -17.57
CA GLU A 8 5.27 11.03 -18.54
C GLU A 8 3.84 10.89 -19.08
N TRP A 9 3.37 9.65 -19.29
CA TRP A 9 1.97 9.37 -19.62
C TRP A 9 1.02 9.78 -18.47
N ALA A 10 1.42 9.49 -17.22
CA ALA A 10 0.61 9.80 -16.05
C ALA A 10 0.54 11.31 -15.74
N GLU A 11 1.61 12.06 -16.04
CA GLU A 11 1.68 13.51 -15.86
C GLU A 11 0.60 14.24 -16.67
N GLN A 12 0.39 13.84 -17.92
CA GLN A 12 -0.63 14.45 -18.79
C GLN A 12 -2.07 14.25 -18.26
N ILE A 13 -2.31 13.20 -17.47
CA ILE A 13 -3.64 12.84 -16.94
C ILE A 13 -3.86 13.44 -15.54
N THR A 14 -2.85 13.32 -14.68
CA THR A 14 -2.97 13.67 -13.25
C THR A 14 -2.52 15.09 -12.95
N HIS A 15 -1.83 15.73 -13.89
CA HIS A 15 -1.15 17.02 -13.73
C HIS A 15 -0.09 17.04 -12.62
N VAL A 16 0.32 15.86 -12.14
CA VAL A 16 1.45 15.70 -11.22
C VAL A 16 2.72 15.53 -12.06
N PRO A 17 3.79 16.31 -11.82
CA PRO A 17 5.03 16.19 -12.59
C PRO A 17 5.58 14.76 -12.59
N ALA A 18 6.03 14.26 -13.75
CA ALA A 18 6.57 12.90 -13.89
C ALA A 18 7.69 12.61 -12.89
N GLN A 19 8.50 13.62 -12.57
CA GLN A 19 9.57 13.48 -11.59
C GLN A 19 9.04 13.23 -10.17
N THR A 20 7.94 13.87 -9.78
CA THR A 20 7.28 13.64 -8.48
C THR A 20 6.72 12.23 -8.39
N ILE A 21 6.07 11.74 -9.46
CA ILE A 21 5.56 10.36 -9.54
C ILE A 21 6.70 9.35 -9.36
N ARG A 22 7.82 9.57 -10.07
CA ARG A 22 8.99 8.71 -9.99
C ARG A 22 9.64 8.72 -8.61
N GLN A 23 9.77 9.90 -8.01
CA GLN A 23 10.35 10.03 -6.67
C GLN A 23 9.48 9.32 -5.64
N LEU A 24 8.17 9.56 -5.64
CA LEU A 24 7.22 8.88 -4.76
C LEU A 24 7.27 7.36 -4.90
N ALA A 25 7.34 6.85 -6.13
CA ALA A 25 7.44 5.41 -6.38
C ALA A 25 8.72 4.80 -5.79
N ARG A 26 9.87 5.51 -5.91
CA ARG A 26 11.13 5.08 -5.30
C ARG A 26 11.07 5.13 -3.78
N ASP A 27 10.61 6.25 -3.23
CA ASP A 27 10.53 6.46 -1.78
C ASP A 27 9.62 5.42 -1.12
N TYR A 28 8.48 5.10 -1.74
CA TYR A 28 7.58 4.07 -1.25
C TYR A 28 8.17 2.65 -1.33
N ALA A 29 9.02 2.38 -2.34
CA ALA A 29 9.68 1.08 -2.48
C ALA A 29 10.87 0.90 -1.54
N THR A 30 11.60 1.97 -1.22
CA THR A 30 12.80 1.93 -0.35
C THR A 30 12.46 2.10 1.13
N THR A 31 11.41 2.86 1.46
CA THR A 31 10.97 3.04 2.85
C THR A 31 10.29 1.77 3.34
N LYS A 32 10.87 1.11 4.34
CA LYS A 32 10.32 -0.11 4.93
C LYS A 32 10.26 0.03 6.46
N PRO A 33 9.08 -0.07 7.11
CA PRO A 33 7.76 -0.35 6.52
C PRO A 33 7.12 0.90 5.91
N ALA A 34 6.42 0.74 4.78
CA ALA A 34 5.60 1.79 4.19
C ALA A 34 4.13 1.37 4.14
N ALA A 35 3.24 2.31 4.49
CA ALA A 35 1.80 2.11 4.44
C ALA A 35 1.14 3.17 3.54
N LEU A 36 0.33 2.71 2.57
CA LEU A 36 -0.50 3.59 1.76
C LEU A 36 -1.94 3.51 2.24
N ILE A 37 -2.38 4.50 3.00
CA ILE A 37 -3.71 4.50 3.62
C ILE A 37 -4.68 5.28 2.72
N GLN A 38 -5.39 4.58 1.83
CA GLN A 38 -6.41 5.24 1.02
C GLN A 38 -7.63 5.63 1.87
N GLY A 39 -8.14 6.83 1.65
CA GLY A 39 -9.43 7.28 2.19
C GLY A 39 -10.62 6.82 1.34
N TRP A 40 -11.81 7.27 1.71
CA TRP A 40 -13.06 6.92 1.01
C TRP A 40 -13.23 7.63 -0.33
N GLY A 41 -12.64 8.82 -0.50
CA GLY A 41 -12.80 9.67 -1.69
C GLY A 41 -12.57 8.91 -3.00
N PRO A 42 -11.38 8.32 -3.23
CA PRO A 42 -11.06 7.66 -4.49
C PRO A 42 -11.98 6.47 -4.84
N GLN A 43 -12.54 5.77 -3.85
CA GLN A 43 -13.45 4.65 -4.08
C GLN A 43 -14.85 5.10 -4.50
N ARG A 44 -15.25 6.35 -4.22
CA ARG A 44 -16.59 6.89 -4.52
C ARG A 44 -16.66 7.61 -5.86
N HIS A 45 -15.62 7.53 -6.66
CA HIS A 45 -15.62 7.99 -8.06
C HIS A 45 -15.93 6.84 -9.01
N ASN A 46 -16.32 7.19 -10.23
CA ASN A 46 -16.45 6.22 -11.32
C ASN A 46 -15.12 5.47 -11.52
N CYS A 47 -15.18 4.16 -11.70
CA CYS A 47 -14.01 3.27 -11.75
C CYS A 47 -13.16 3.25 -10.45
N GLY A 48 -13.73 3.58 -9.30
CA GLY A 48 -13.02 3.63 -8.00
C GLY A 48 -12.40 2.29 -7.58
N GLU A 49 -12.89 1.17 -8.11
CA GLU A 49 -12.28 -0.15 -7.92
C GLU A 49 -10.87 -0.23 -8.49
N ARG A 50 -10.56 0.55 -9.55
CA ARG A 50 -9.23 0.59 -10.16
C ARG A 50 -8.22 1.18 -9.21
N THR A 51 -8.59 2.24 -8.50
CA THR A 51 -7.72 2.87 -7.49
C THR A 51 -7.49 1.92 -6.32
N ALA A 52 -8.55 1.29 -5.80
CA ALA A 52 -8.42 0.33 -4.70
C ALA A 52 -7.51 -0.86 -5.05
N ARG A 53 -7.64 -1.41 -6.26
CA ARG A 53 -6.77 -2.48 -6.77
C ARG A 53 -5.34 -2.00 -6.99
N GLY A 54 -5.15 -0.84 -7.61
CA GLY A 54 -3.83 -0.30 -7.95
C GLY A 54 -3.01 0.00 -6.70
N SER A 55 -3.65 0.56 -5.69
CA SER A 55 -3.05 0.72 -4.39
C SER A 55 -2.67 -0.69 -3.84
N THR A 56 -3.60 -1.65 -3.75
CA THR A 56 -3.30 -2.98 -3.18
C THR A 56 -2.12 -3.66 -3.87
N LEU A 57 -2.05 -3.53 -5.21
CA LEU A 57 -0.96 -4.03 -6.02
C LEU A 57 0.39 -3.39 -5.62
N LEU A 58 0.43 -2.09 -5.38
CA LEU A 58 1.64 -1.39 -4.97
C LEU A 58 2.17 -1.90 -3.61
N ALA A 59 1.30 -2.18 -2.64
CA ALA A 59 1.71 -2.82 -1.38
C ALA A 59 2.26 -4.23 -1.58
N THR A 60 1.64 -5.03 -2.46
CA THR A 60 2.14 -6.38 -2.76
C THR A 60 3.50 -6.35 -3.44
N LEU A 61 3.72 -5.44 -4.40
CA LEU A 61 4.98 -5.33 -5.14
C LEU A 61 6.13 -4.87 -4.25
N THR A 62 5.84 -4.05 -3.23
CA THR A 62 6.85 -3.53 -2.30
C THR A 62 7.09 -4.43 -1.09
N GLY A 63 6.33 -5.53 -0.95
CA GLY A 63 6.47 -6.48 0.16
C GLY A 63 5.95 -5.94 1.50
N ASN A 64 5.08 -4.92 1.48
CA ASN A 64 4.55 -4.30 2.69
C ASN A 64 3.32 -5.02 3.28
N VAL A 65 2.80 -6.05 2.58
CA VAL A 65 1.64 -6.83 3.02
C VAL A 65 2.03 -7.78 4.16
N GLY A 66 1.30 -7.73 5.27
CA GLY A 66 1.51 -8.62 6.42
C GLY A 66 2.67 -8.23 7.34
N VAL A 67 3.30 -7.07 7.08
CA VAL A 67 4.38 -6.50 7.90
C VAL A 67 3.80 -5.52 8.92
N LYS A 68 4.30 -5.55 10.16
CA LYS A 68 3.89 -4.59 11.19
C LYS A 68 4.29 -3.17 10.78
N GLY A 69 3.31 -2.27 10.69
CA GLY A 69 3.51 -0.90 10.19
C GLY A 69 3.42 -0.78 8.66
N GLY A 70 3.26 -1.90 7.94
CA GLY A 70 2.98 -1.92 6.52
C GLY A 70 1.48 -1.79 6.22
N TRP A 71 1.12 -1.89 4.94
CA TRP A 71 -0.26 -1.69 4.51
C TRP A 71 -1.12 -2.96 4.53
N ALA A 72 -2.29 -2.89 5.17
CA ALA A 72 -3.31 -3.94 5.24
C ALA A 72 -4.67 -3.47 4.67
N ALA A 73 -4.71 -3.18 3.37
CA ALA A 73 -5.94 -3.05 2.56
C ALA A 73 -6.96 -1.92 2.90
N GLY A 74 -6.63 -0.92 3.73
CA GLY A 74 -7.29 0.39 3.69
C GLY A 74 -7.69 0.98 5.04
N TYR A 75 -8.21 2.22 5.02
CA TYR A 75 -8.77 2.90 6.18
C TYR A 75 -10.21 2.43 6.43
N GLY A 76 -10.37 1.25 7.02
CA GLY A 76 -11.66 0.68 7.41
C GLY A 76 -12.21 1.31 8.69
N GLY A 77 -12.46 2.63 8.70
CA GLY A 77 -13.23 3.31 9.74
C GLY A 77 -12.98 2.82 11.17
N CYS A 78 -11.71 2.71 11.58
CA CYS A 78 -11.30 2.05 12.83
C CYS A 78 -11.78 2.76 14.11
N ALA A 79 -12.68 3.73 14.00
CA ALA A 79 -13.34 4.41 15.10
C ALA A 79 -14.30 3.50 15.89
N ASN A 80 -14.75 2.38 15.31
CA ASN A 80 -15.50 1.38 16.07
C ASN A 80 -14.53 0.42 16.77
N ARG A 81 -14.05 0.83 17.97
CA ARG A 81 -13.17 0.01 18.84
C ARG A 81 -13.69 -1.40 19.11
N ASN A 82 -14.99 -1.63 18.95
CA ASN A 82 -15.63 -2.91 19.19
C ASN A 82 -15.41 -3.96 18.09
N LEU A 83 -14.99 -3.60 16.87
CA LEU A 83 -14.71 -4.64 15.85
C LEU A 83 -13.50 -5.52 16.24
N ARG A 84 -12.53 -4.94 16.96
CA ARG A 84 -11.37 -5.67 17.51
C ARG A 84 -11.74 -6.66 18.62
N SER A 85 -12.90 -6.51 19.26
CA SER A 85 -13.35 -7.44 20.31
C SER A 85 -14.18 -8.60 19.78
N VAL A 86 -14.90 -8.42 18.65
CA VAL A 86 -15.71 -9.49 18.04
C VAL A 86 -14.94 -10.40 17.10
N LEU A 87 -13.97 -9.85 16.36
CA LEU A 87 -13.00 -10.66 15.65
C LEU A 87 -11.88 -11.00 16.62
N THR A 88 -11.99 -12.15 17.28
CA THR A 88 -10.80 -12.80 17.81
C THR A 88 -9.83 -12.87 16.65
N CYS A 89 -8.76 -12.06 16.71
CA CYS A 89 -7.61 -12.23 15.84
C CYS A 89 -7.09 -13.63 16.18
N ARG A 90 -7.63 -14.66 15.50
CA ARG A 90 -7.05 -15.99 15.54
C ARG A 90 -5.59 -15.78 15.18
N ILE A 91 -4.72 -16.43 15.96
CA ILE A 91 -3.28 -16.37 15.75
C ILE A 91 -3.03 -16.52 14.26
N ASN A 92 -2.47 -15.48 13.63
CA ASN A 92 -2.14 -15.55 12.22
C ASN A 92 -1.21 -16.77 12.05
N PRO A 93 -1.60 -17.79 11.27
CA PRO A 93 -0.76 -18.97 11.08
C PRO A 93 0.58 -18.61 10.44
N VAL A 94 0.66 -17.44 9.80
CA VAL A 94 1.89 -16.83 9.34
C VAL A 94 2.35 -15.82 10.40
N LYS A 95 3.54 -16.04 10.99
CA LYS A 95 4.16 -15.03 11.87
C LYS A 95 4.28 -13.72 11.08
N ALA A 96 3.77 -12.63 11.64
CA ALA A 96 3.98 -11.31 11.05
C ALA A 96 5.48 -11.07 10.96
N LYS A 97 5.99 -10.90 9.75
CA LYS A 97 7.42 -10.63 9.53
C LYS A 97 7.69 -9.22 10.03
N ASN A 98 8.59 -9.06 10.99
CA ASN A 98 9.20 -7.76 11.24
C ASN A 98 10.27 -7.54 10.17
N ILE A 99 10.47 -6.29 9.75
CA ILE A 99 11.45 -5.93 8.71
C ILE A 99 12.92 -6.27 9.06
N GLY A 100 13.19 -6.75 10.28
CA GLY A 100 14.50 -7.28 10.70
C GLY A 100 14.58 -8.80 10.84
N ASP A 101 13.50 -9.56 10.71
CA ASP A 101 13.52 -11.00 11.00
C ASP A 101 14.15 -11.85 9.88
N GLU A 102 14.32 -11.27 8.68
CA GLU A 102 15.04 -11.88 7.54
C GLU A 102 16.49 -11.41 7.41
N LEU A 103 16.86 -10.33 8.13
CA LEU A 103 18.26 -9.89 8.28
C LEU A 103 18.81 -10.54 9.54
N GLY A 104 19.17 -11.82 9.42
CA GLY A 104 19.83 -12.55 10.48
C GLY A 104 21.05 -11.79 11.01
N SER A 105 21.20 -11.80 12.34
CA SER A 105 22.47 -11.74 13.08
C SER A 105 23.71 -11.79 12.18
N GLY A 106 24.24 -10.63 11.83
CA GLY A 106 25.42 -10.51 11.00
C GLY A 106 25.80 -9.05 10.83
N ARG A 107 26.82 -8.64 11.60
CA ARG A 107 27.83 -7.61 11.32
C ARG A 107 27.64 -6.79 10.04
#